data_AF-A0A7S2JPB9-F1
#
_entry.id   AF-A0A7S2JPB9-F1
#
_cell.length_a   1.000
_cell.length_b   1.000
_cell.length_c   1.000
_cell.angle_alpha   90.00
_cell.angle_beta   90.00
_cell.angle_gamma   90.00
#
_symmetry.space_group_name_H-M   'P 1'
#
loop_
_entity.id
_entity.type
_entity.pdbx_description
1 polymer ?
#
loop_
_entity_poly.entity_id
_entity_poly.type
_entity_poly.pdbx_seq_one_letter_code
_entity_poly.pdbx_strand_id
1 'polypeptide(L)'
;ADERSALVESLALLNSLHATLHMACGDVEALLHRAVHEQTQRFIHTVMGAPTRKAVKYEKKSLKTTLMQLRMMGADWMPNTNQLMDEEHMKSKEFKFESHATDYPARIVPPSQTQLWLMRATTRALYDERSPHTKGSLMQEADLNKDVVKEMRAFVAISASFPYILRLSSTLDQLTDTSFLWMR
;
A
#
# COMPACT_ATOMS: atom_id res chain seq x y z
N ALA A 1 36.53 6.49 29.90
CA ALA A 1 37.28 6.16 28.68
C ALA A 1 36.44 5.25 27.79
N ASP A 2 35.85 4.22 28.38
CA ASP A 2 35.07 3.19 27.70
C ASP A 2 33.84 3.73 26.95
N GLU A 3 33.08 4.65 27.54
CA GLU A 3 31.92 5.26 26.86
C GLU A 3 32.29 6.01 25.58
N ARG A 4 33.43 6.71 25.60
CA ARG A 4 33.94 7.43 24.43
C ARG A 4 34.36 6.45 23.33
N SER A 5 35.07 5.39 23.70
CA SER A 5 35.49 4.35 22.75
C SER A 5 34.27 3.65 22.14
N ALA A 6 33.29 3.26 22.96
CA ALA A 6 32.05 2.63 22.51
C ALA A 6 31.24 3.54 21.56
N LEU A 7 31.19 4.85 21.84
CA LEU A 7 30.55 5.82 20.96
C LEU A 7 31.27 5.91 19.60
N VAL A 8 32.60 6.00 19.61
CA VAL A 8 33.40 6.06 18.38
C VAL A 8 33.24 4.80 17.54
N GLU A 9 33.24 3.62 18.17
CA GLU A 9 33.01 2.34 17.49
C GLU A 9 31.61 2.27 16.87
N SER A 10 30.59 2.70 17.60
CA SER A 10 29.20 2.72 17.11
C SER A 10 29.06 3.65 15.89
N LEU A 11 29.68 4.83 15.92
CA LEU A 11 29.69 5.77 14.79
C LEU A 11 30.45 5.21 13.58
N ALA A 12 31.58 4.52 13.80
CA ALA A 12 32.33 3.88 12.74
C ALA A 12 31.52 2.77 12.05
N LEU A 13 30.82 1.94 12.83
CA LEU A 13 29.92 0.90 12.32
C LEU A 13 28.76 1.49 11.53
N LEU A 14 28.13 2.54 12.05
CA LEU A 14 27.03 3.24 11.39
C LEU A 14 27.46 3.79 10.02
N ASN A 15 28.61 4.46 9.96
CA ASN A 15 29.14 5.03 8.72
C ASN A 15 29.56 3.96 7.71
N SER A 16 30.17 2.87 8.18
CA SER A 16 30.53 1.74 7.31
C SER A 16 29.29 1.07 6.71
N LEU A 17 28.24 0.87 7.51
CA LEU A 17 26.97 0.33 7.03
C LEU A 17 26.30 1.29 6.03
N HIS A 18 26.28 2.60 6.33
CA HIS A 18 25.77 3.61 5.42
C HIS A 18 26.46 3.55 4.05
N ALA A 19 27.79 3.58 4.02
CA ALA A 19 28.55 3.54 2.77
C ALA A 19 28.23 2.28 1.95
N THR A 20 28.17 1.13 2.61
CA THR A 20 27.85 -0.16 1.97
C THR A 20 26.44 -0.16 1.36
N LEU A 21 25.44 0.30 2.11
CA LEU A 21 24.06 0.36 1.64
C LEU A 21 23.87 1.41 0.55
N HIS A 22 24.52 2.57 0.67
CA HIS A 22 24.43 3.66 -0.29
C HIS A 22 24.98 3.25 -1.66
N MET A 23 26.06 2.45 -1.71
CA MET A 23 26.56 1.89 -2.97
C MET A 23 25.56 0.95 -3.64
N ALA A 24 24.81 0.18 -2.85
CA ALA A 24 23.82 -0.78 -3.36
C ALA A 24 22.50 -0.11 -3.80
N CYS A 25 22.22 1.13 -3.39
CA CYS A 25 20.95 1.82 -3.68
C CYS A 25 20.58 1.82 -5.16
N GLY A 26 21.54 2.11 -6.05
CA GLY A 26 21.29 2.17 -7.49
C GLY A 26 20.86 0.83 -8.08
N ASP A 27 21.46 -0.26 -7.60
CA ASP A 27 21.16 -1.62 -8.09
C ASP A 27 19.78 -2.12 -7.64
N VAL A 28 19.32 -1.69 -6.46
CA VAL A 28 18.05 -2.16 -5.88
C VAL A 28 16.87 -1.27 -6.20
N GLU A 29 17.07 -0.03 -6.65
CA GLU A 29 15.99 0.95 -6.87
C GLU A 29 14.87 0.41 -7.77
N ALA A 30 15.23 -0.16 -8.93
CA ALA A 30 14.27 -0.74 -9.85
C ALA A 30 13.52 -1.94 -9.23
N LEU A 31 14.20 -2.77 -8.43
CA LEU A 31 13.57 -3.90 -7.75
C LEU A 31 12.58 -3.42 -6.69
N LEU A 32 12.92 -2.37 -5.94
CA LEU A 32 12.04 -1.76 -4.95
C LEU A 32 10.81 -1.12 -5.61
N HIS A 33 11.01 -0.39 -6.71
CA HIS A 33 9.91 0.21 -7.49
C HIS A 33 8.93 -0.85 -7.98
N ARG A 34 9.45 -1.94 -8.54
CA ARG A 34 8.63 -3.08 -8.97
C ARG A 34 7.91 -3.74 -7.81
N ALA A 35 8.60 -4.00 -6.69
CA ALA A 35 7.99 -4.63 -5.53
C ALA A 35 6.87 -3.77 -4.93
N VAL A 36 7.06 -2.45 -4.86
CA VAL A 36 6.03 -1.52 -4.36
C VAL A 36 4.84 -1.46 -5.31
N HIS A 37 5.06 -1.41 -6.63
CA HIS A 37 3.98 -1.51 -7.62
C HIS A 37 3.20 -2.81 -7.45
N GLU A 38 3.88 -3.96 -7.41
CA GLU A 38 3.26 -5.28 -7.28
C GLU A 38 2.45 -5.41 -5.98
N GLN A 39 2.99 -4.97 -4.84
CA GLN A 39 2.26 -4.99 -3.56
C GLN A 39 1.00 -4.12 -3.60
N THR A 40 1.09 -2.96 -4.25
CA THR A 40 -0.05 -2.04 -4.43
C THR A 40 -1.12 -2.68 -5.33
N GLN A 41 -0.70 -3.28 -6.45
CA GLN A 41 -1.62 -3.94 -7.37
C GLN A 41 -2.25 -5.19 -6.76
N ARG A 42 -1.49 -6.02 -6.05
CA ARG A 42 -2.03 -7.19 -5.33
C ARG A 42 -3.10 -6.79 -4.32
N PHE A 43 -2.89 -5.70 -3.58
CA PHE A 43 -3.91 -5.20 -2.67
C PHE A 43 -5.19 -4.80 -3.41
N ILE A 44 -5.08 -3.99 -4.46
CA ILE A 44 -6.23 -3.49 -5.22
C ILE A 44 -6.97 -4.60 -5.97
N HIS A 45 -6.23 -5.49 -6.64
CA HIS A 45 -6.80 -6.52 -7.50
C HIS A 45 -7.19 -7.77 -6.73
N THR A 46 -6.50 -8.18 -5.67
CA THR A 46 -6.84 -9.40 -4.91
C THR A 46 -7.68 -9.13 -3.67
N VAL A 47 -7.37 -8.07 -2.90
CA VAL A 47 -8.06 -7.82 -1.63
C VAL A 47 -9.33 -7.00 -1.84
N MET A 48 -9.28 -5.94 -2.68
CA MET A 48 -10.40 -5.02 -2.83
C MET A 48 -11.49 -5.48 -3.81
N GLY A 49 -11.19 -6.29 -4.82
CA GLY A 49 -12.20 -6.54 -5.85
C GLY A 49 -13.38 -7.41 -5.41
N ALA A 50 -13.20 -8.40 -4.52
CA ALA A 50 -14.33 -9.16 -3.96
C ALA A 50 -15.28 -8.28 -3.12
N PRO A 51 -14.79 -7.43 -2.18
CA PRO A 51 -15.58 -6.40 -1.51
C PRO A 51 -16.29 -5.45 -2.48
N THR A 52 -15.60 -4.96 -3.51
CA THR A 52 -16.18 -4.05 -4.50
C THR A 52 -17.34 -4.72 -5.23
N ARG A 53 -17.14 -5.96 -5.71
CA ARG A 53 -18.20 -6.72 -6.37
C ARG A 53 -19.41 -6.93 -5.46
N LYS A 54 -19.18 -7.27 -4.18
CA LYS A 54 -20.26 -7.42 -3.19
C LYS A 54 -21.02 -6.09 -3.04
N ALA A 55 -20.32 -4.99 -2.90
CA ALA A 55 -20.93 -3.66 -2.77
C ALA A 55 -21.75 -3.27 -4.02
N VAL A 56 -21.27 -3.57 -5.22
CA VAL A 56 -21.97 -3.33 -6.48
C VAL A 56 -23.21 -4.23 -6.61
N LYS A 57 -23.06 -5.54 -6.37
CA LYS A 57 -24.15 -6.51 -6.51
C LYS A 57 -25.31 -6.25 -5.54
N TYR A 58 -25.02 -5.81 -4.33
CA TYR A 58 -26.02 -5.52 -3.29
C TYR A 58 -26.37 -4.03 -3.20
N GLU A 59 -25.95 -3.21 -4.17
CA GLU A 59 -26.24 -1.77 -4.25
C GLU A 59 -25.96 -0.97 -2.96
N LYS A 60 -24.85 -1.30 -2.29
CA LYS A 60 -24.39 -0.59 -1.09
C LYS A 60 -23.79 0.76 -1.47
N LYS A 61 -24.64 1.76 -1.76
CA LYS A 61 -24.27 3.02 -2.43
C LYS A 61 -22.99 3.69 -1.90
N SER A 62 -22.88 3.95 -0.60
CA SER A 62 -21.70 4.63 -0.03
C SER A 62 -20.43 3.78 -0.13
N LEU A 63 -20.51 2.51 0.29
CA LEU A 63 -19.39 1.56 0.22
C LEU A 63 -18.92 1.34 -1.22
N LYS A 64 -19.87 1.17 -2.14
CA LYS A 64 -19.64 1.01 -3.58
C LYS A 64 -18.83 2.19 -4.11
N THR A 65 -19.29 3.42 -3.86
CA THR A 65 -18.60 4.64 -4.30
C THR A 65 -17.15 4.68 -3.79
N THR A 66 -16.93 4.45 -2.49
CA THR A 66 -15.59 4.50 -1.89
C THR A 66 -14.67 3.41 -2.45
N LEU A 67 -15.15 2.17 -2.58
CA LEU A 67 -14.37 1.06 -3.12
C LEU A 67 -14.05 1.23 -4.62
N MET A 68 -14.99 1.76 -5.40
CA MET A 68 -14.78 2.07 -6.81
C MET A 68 -13.76 3.19 -6.99
N GLN A 69 -13.85 4.26 -6.19
CA GLN A 69 -12.86 5.33 -6.18
C GLN A 69 -11.46 4.82 -5.82
N LEU A 70 -11.35 3.94 -4.80
CA LEU A 70 -10.08 3.33 -4.42
C LEU A 70 -9.45 2.55 -5.58
N ARG A 71 -10.25 1.75 -6.31
CA ARG A 71 -9.78 1.03 -7.51
C ARG A 71 -9.42 1.99 -8.64
N MET A 72 -10.21 3.04 -8.88
CA MET A 72 -9.89 4.04 -9.92
C MET A 72 -8.55 4.74 -9.68
N MET A 73 -8.19 5.01 -8.43
CA MET A 73 -6.95 5.71 -8.09
C MET A 73 -5.72 4.79 -8.16
N GLY A 74 -5.86 3.52 -7.77
CA GLY A 74 -4.74 2.61 -7.53
C GLY A 74 -4.60 1.44 -8.50
N ALA A 75 -5.65 1.07 -9.23
CA ALA A 75 -5.59 -0.08 -10.14
C ALA A 75 -4.88 0.29 -11.44
N ASP A 76 -3.90 -0.52 -11.79
CA ASP A 76 -3.25 -0.55 -13.10
C ASP A 76 -3.78 -1.77 -13.86
N TRP A 77 -4.46 -1.51 -14.96
CA TRP A 77 -5.20 -2.51 -15.72
C TRP A 77 -4.35 -2.99 -16.90
N MET A 78 -4.45 -4.29 -17.22
CA MET A 78 -3.94 -4.78 -18.49
C MET A 78 -4.68 -4.08 -19.65
N PRO A 79 -4.01 -3.81 -20.79
CA PRO A 79 -4.68 -3.22 -21.94
C PRO A 79 -5.95 -4.02 -22.32
N ASN A 80 -7.02 -3.31 -22.68
CA ASN A 80 -8.33 -3.87 -23.03
C ASN A 80 -9.13 -4.51 -21.88
N THR A 81 -8.76 -4.30 -20.60
CA THR A 81 -9.53 -4.79 -19.45
C THR A 81 -10.44 -3.72 -18.81
N ASN A 82 -10.78 -2.66 -19.54
CA ASN A 82 -11.60 -1.54 -19.05
C ASN A 82 -12.99 -1.95 -18.53
N GLN A 83 -13.50 -3.11 -18.98
CA GLN A 83 -14.76 -3.69 -18.51
C GLN A 83 -14.72 -4.11 -17.02
N LEU A 84 -13.53 -4.27 -16.43
CA LEU A 84 -13.36 -4.62 -15.00
C LEU A 84 -13.70 -3.48 -14.05
N MET A 85 -14.00 -2.29 -14.57
CA MET A 85 -14.53 -1.13 -13.85
C MET A 85 -16.02 -0.86 -14.17
N ASP A 86 -16.63 -1.63 -15.07
CA ASP A 86 -18.05 -1.50 -15.38
C ASP A 86 -18.91 -2.20 -14.32
N GLU A 87 -19.86 -1.45 -13.75
CA GLU A 87 -20.79 -1.98 -12.75
C GLU A 87 -21.68 -3.09 -13.33
N GLU A 88 -22.11 -2.99 -14.59
CA GLU A 88 -22.96 -4.01 -15.23
C GLU A 88 -22.18 -5.30 -15.43
N HIS A 89 -20.93 -5.18 -15.86
CA HIS A 89 -20.03 -6.33 -15.99
C HIS A 89 -19.75 -6.98 -14.63
N MET A 90 -19.50 -6.21 -13.56
CA MET A 90 -19.31 -6.76 -12.21
C MET A 90 -20.53 -7.50 -11.65
N LYS A 91 -21.74 -7.07 -12.03
CA LYS A 91 -23.01 -7.73 -11.66
C LYS A 91 -23.22 -9.04 -12.41
N SER A 92 -22.60 -9.19 -13.58
CA SER A 92 -22.76 -10.36 -14.43
C SER A 92 -22.31 -11.66 -13.72
N LYS A 93 -22.85 -12.79 -14.19
CA LYS A 93 -22.38 -14.12 -13.79
C LYS A 93 -21.03 -14.47 -14.42
N GLU A 94 -20.62 -13.73 -15.45
CA GLU A 94 -19.37 -13.94 -16.19
C GLU A 94 -18.17 -13.36 -15.44
N PHE A 95 -18.39 -12.34 -14.60
CA PHE A 95 -17.34 -11.77 -13.76
C PHE A 95 -16.85 -12.77 -12.71
N LYS A 96 -15.70 -13.36 -12.98
CA LYS A 96 -14.98 -14.25 -12.07
C LYS A 96 -13.81 -13.46 -11.46
N PHE A 97 -13.95 -13.06 -10.21
CA PHE A 97 -12.91 -12.27 -9.55
C PHE A 97 -11.56 -13.00 -9.46
N GLU A 98 -11.60 -14.29 -9.15
CA GLU A 98 -10.41 -15.14 -9.04
C GLU A 98 -9.60 -15.21 -10.34
N SER A 99 -10.24 -15.04 -11.51
CA SER A 99 -9.52 -15.02 -12.79
C SER A 99 -8.77 -13.73 -13.05
N HIS A 100 -9.02 -12.65 -12.29
CA HIS A 100 -8.41 -11.34 -12.49
C HIS A 100 -7.56 -10.88 -11.29
N ALA A 101 -7.42 -11.72 -10.26
CA ALA A 101 -6.67 -11.37 -9.06
C ALA A 101 -5.18 -11.08 -9.33
N THR A 102 -4.65 -11.58 -10.44
CA THR A 102 -3.25 -11.42 -10.90
C THR A 102 -3.13 -10.68 -12.24
N ASP A 103 -4.23 -10.11 -12.75
CA ASP A 103 -4.27 -9.47 -14.06
C ASP A 103 -3.84 -7.99 -13.97
N TYR A 104 -2.57 -7.78 -13.64
CA TYR A 104 -1.95 -6.46 -13.65
C TYR A 104 -0.56 -6.52 -14.31
N PRO A 105 -0.17 -5.48 -15.08
CA PRO A 105 1.11 -5.47 -15.77
C PRO A 105 2.26 -5.36 -14.77
N ALA A 106 3.36 -6.07 -14.98
CA ALA A 106 4.57 -5.87 -14.19
C ALA A 106 5.25 -4.54 -14.59
N ARG A 107 5.28 -3.55 -13.69
CA ARG A 107 5.91 -2.24 -13.94
C ARG A 107 6.97 -1.91 -12.89
N ILE A 108 7.93 -1.08 -13.30
CA ILE A 108 8.96 -0.49 -12.43
C ILE A 108 8.55 0.94 -12.06
N VAL A 109 7.23 1.16 -11.88
CA VAL A 109 6.65 2.49 -11.64
C VAL A 109 5.80 2.40 -10.38
N PRO A 110 6.28 2.91 -9.23
CA PRO A 110 5.50 2.91 -8.00
C PRO A 110 4.33 3.90 -8.09
N PRO A 111 3.31 3.80 -7.21
CA PRO A 111 2.29 4.82 -7.11
C PRO A 111 2.91 6.17 -6.71
N SER A 112 2.37 7.27 -7.22
CA SER A 112 2.76 8.61 -6.77
C SER A 112 2.48 8.80 -5.28
N GLN A 113 3.17 9.75 -4.65
CA GLN A 113 2.98 10.05 -3.23
C GLN A 113 1.52 10.40 -2.89
N THR A 114 0.85 11.17 -3.76
CA THR A 114 -0.57 11.52 -3.62
C THR A 114 -1.46 10.30 -3.74
N GLN A 115 -1.24 9.43 -4.75
CA GLN A 115 -1.99 8.18 -4.89
C GLN A 115 -1.83 7.31 -3.64
N LEU A 116 -0.60 7.10 -3.19
CA LEU A 116 -0.32 6.29 -2.01
C LEU A 116 -1.00 6.85 -0.75
N TRP A 117 -0.93 8.17 -0.54
CA TRP A 117 -1.56 8.82 0.60
C TRP A 117 -3.09 8.67 0.57
N LEU A 118 -3.71 8.96 -0.59
CA LEU A 118 -5.17 8.81 -0.77
C LEU A 118 -5.61 7.37 -0.57
N MET A 119 -4.90 6.41 -1.17
CA MET A 119 -5.21 4.99 -1.03
C MET A 119 -5.17 4.56 0.45
N ARG A 120 -4.15 4.97 1.20
CA ARG A 120 -4.02 4.64 2.63
C ARG A 120 -5.10 5.31 3.47
N ALA A 121 -5.38 6.58 3.23
CA ALA A 121 -6.41 7.33 3.94
C ALA A 121 -7.80 6.73 3.70
N THR A 122 -8.16 6.48 2.44
CA THR A 122 -9.43 5.85 2.06
C THR A 122 -9.54 4.44 2.63
N THR A 123 -8.48 3.63 2.54
CA THR A 123 -8.47 2.27 3.12
C THR A 123 -8.65 2.32 4.63
N ARG A 124 -7.96 3.23 5.32
CA ARG A 124 -8.11 3.40 6.77
C ARG A 124 -9.52 3.83 7.17
N ALA A 125 -10.12 4.76 6.42
CA ALA A 125 -11.48 5.21 6.66
C ALA A 125 -12.52 4.08 6.52
N LEU A 126 -12.29 3.11 5.62
CA LEU A 126 -13.20 1.98 5.44
C LEU A 126 -13.29 1.09 6.69
N TYR A 127 -12.17 0.83 7.38
CA TYR A 127 -12.13 -0.05 8.55
C TYR A 127 -12.08 0.68 9.91
N ASP A 128 -12.16 2.01 9.93
CA ASP A 128 -12.18 2.77 11.17
C ASP A 128 -13.37 2.36 12.06
N GLU A 129 -13.24 2.49 13.38
CA GLU A 129 -14.32 2.13 14.31
C GLU A 129 -15.55 3.02 14.19
N ARG A 130 -15.36 4.24 13.66
CA ARG A 130 -16.42 5.20 13.35
C ARG A 130 -17.02 4.99 11.96
N SER A 131 -16.45 4.07 11.17
CA SER A 131 -16.97 3.74 9.85
C SER A 131 -18.34 3.08 9.97
N PRO A 132 -19.33 3.49 9.15
CA PRO A 132 -20.63 2.81 9.11
C PRO A 132 -20.51 1.38 8.54
N HIS A 133 -19.35 1.00 7.98
CA HIS A 133 -19.14 -0.28 7.31
C HIS A 133 -18.58 -1.38 8.21
N THR A 134 -18.05 -1.03 9.40
CA THR A 134 -17.40 -1.97 10.34
C THR A 134 -18.33 -2.44 11.46
N LYS A 135 -19.34 -1.64 11.82
CA LYS A 135 -20.36 -2.02 12.81
C LYS A 135 -21.70 -2.17 12.11
N GLY A 136 -22.18 -3.41 12.05
CA GLY A 136 -23.57 -3.68 11.71
C GLY A 136 -24.51 -3.21 12.84
N SER A 137 -25.69 -2.73 12.49
CA SER A 137 -26.78 -2.55 13.47
C SER A 137 -27.24 -3.92 13.99
N LEU A 138 -28.00 -3.98 15.10
CA LEU A 138 -28.48 -5.24 15.70
C LEU A 138 -29.21 -6.18 14.70
N MET A 139 -29.68 -5.64 13.57
CA MET A 139 -30.38 -6.36 12.49
C MET A 139 -29.61 -6.40 11.16
N GLN A 140 -28.38 -5.86 11.07
CA GLN A 140 -27.58 -5.86 9.83
C GLN A 140 -26.18 -6.39 10.10
N GLU A 141 -25.70 -7.28 9.24
CA GLU A 141 -24.30 -7.71 9.28
C GLU A 141 -23.37 -6.58 8.82
N ALA A 142 -22.14 -6.58 9.32
CA ALA A 142 -21.11 -5.64 8.87
C ALA A 142 -20.90 -5.78 7.36
N ASP A 143 -20.66 -4.64 6.70
CA ASP A 143 -20.50 -4.61 5.26
C ASP A 143 -19.23 -5.30 4.79
N LEU A 144 -18.17 -5.21 5.60
CA LEU A 144 -16.84 -5.74 5.34
C LEU A 144 -16.56 -6.99 6.16
N ASN A 145 -15.98 -8.01 5.52
CA ASN A 145 -15.50 -9.21 6.22
C ASN A 145 -14.28 -8.88 7.10
N LYS A 146 -14.16 -9.53 8.26
CA LYS A 146 -13.03 -9.40 9.18
C LYS A 146 -11.68 -9.73 8.51
N ASP A 147 -11.64 -10.74 7.65
CA ASP A 147 -10.40 -11.11 6.93
C ASP A 147 -9.96 -10.01 5.98
N VAL A 148 -10.90 -9.41 5.24
CA VAL A 148 -10.63 -8.26 4.35
C VAL A 148 -10.11 -7.08 5.17
N VAL A 149 -10.69 -6.81 6.34
CA VAL A 149 -10.23 -5.75 7.24
C VAL A 149 -8.82 -6.02 7.75
N LYS A 150 -8.46 -7.28 8.04
CA LYS A 150 -7.11 -7.66 8.44
C LYS A 150 -6.11 -7.36 7.32
N GLU A 151 -6.43 -7.75 6.08
CA GLU A 151 -5.60 -7.46 4.90
C GLU A 151 -5.47 -5.95 4.63
N MET A 152 -6.56 -5.18 4.78
CA MET A 152 -6.52 -3.72 4.70
C MET A 152 -5.56 -3.10 5.72
N ARG A 153 -5.60 -3.58 6.97
CA ARG A 153 -4.67 -3.12 8.03
C ARG A 153 -3.23 -3.49 7.71
N ALA A 154 -3.00 -4.71 7.22
CA ALA A 154 -1.67 -5.15 6.80
C ALA A 154 -1.13 -4.26 5.66
N PHE A 155 -1.95 -3.96 4.64
CA PHE A 155 -1.57 -3.05 3.57
C PHE A 155 -1.27 -1.63 4.08
N VAL A 156 -2.10 -1.05 4.93
CA VAL A 156 -1.86 0.32 5.47
C VAL A 156 -0.59 0.38 6.35
N ALA A 157 -0.29 -0.71 7.06
CA ALA A 157 0.92 -0.83 7.88
C ALA A 157 2.17 -0.98 7.01
N ILE A 158 2.18 -1.89 6.04
CA ILE A 158 3.36 -2.10 5.18
C ILE A 158 3.60 -0.90 4.26
N SER A 159 2.55 -0.29 3.71
CA SER A 159 2.66 0.90 2.86
C SER A 159 3.11 2.16 3.61
N ALA A 160 3.23 2.08 4.95
CA ALA A 160 3.90 3.11 5.76
C ALA A 160 5.38 3.25 5.44
N SER A 161 6.05 2.14 5.08
CA SER A 161 7.48 2.16 4.79
C SER A 161 7.79 2.59 3.34
N PHE A 162 6.82 2.53 2.43
CA PHE A 162 7.04 2.78 1.00
C PHE A 162 7.71 4.14 0.71
N PRO A 163 7.30 5.29 1.30
CA PRO A 163 7.96 6.56 1.01
C PRO A 163 9.43 6.63 1.41
N TYR A 164 9.86 5.79 2.36
CA TYR A 164 11.25 5.70 2.81
C TYR A 164 12.04 4.76 1.90
N ILE A 165 11.45 3.62 1.55
CA ILE A 165 12.07 2.64 0.64
C ILE A 165 12.24 3.21 -0.78
N LEU A 166 11.25 3.96 -1.28
CA LEU A 166 11.32 4.62 -2.59
C LEU A 166 12.33 5.79 -2.62
N ARG A 167 12.77 6.27 -1.46
CA ARG A 167 13.80 7.31 -1.31
C ARG A 167 14.93 6.75 -0.46
N LEU A 168 15.39 5.54 -0.79
CA LEU A 168 16.31 4.78 0.06
C LEU A 168 17.59 5.56 0.36
N SER A 169 18.24 6.13 -0.65
CA SER A 169 19.46 6.94 -0.46
C SER A 169 19.24 8.10 0.52
N SER A 170 18.23 8.95 0.28
CA SER A 170 17.91 10.06 1.20
C SER A 170 17.49 9.58 2.60
N THR A 171 16.84 8.42 2.70
CA THR A 171 16.47 7.83 3.99
C THR A 171 17.71 7.36 4.74
N LEU A 172 18.68 6.74 4.05
CA LEU A 172 19.95 6.34 4.65
C LEU A 172 20.73 7.54 5.16
N ASP A 173 20.77 8.64 4.40
CA ASP A 173 21.40 9.89 4.85
C ASP A 173 20.80 10.39 6.16
N GLN A 174 19.46 10.41 6.26
CA GLN A 174 18.74 10.85 7.45
C GLN A 174 18.93 9.91 8.64
N LEU A 175 19.00 8.60 8.41
CA LEU A 175 19.18 7.60 9.48
C LEU A 175 20.58 7.62 10.08
N THR A 176 21.58 8.11 9.33
CA THR A 176 22.98 8.16 9.76
C THR A 176 23.47 9.58 10.02
N ASP A 177 22.57 10.56 10.07
CA ASP A 177 22.92 11.95 10.36
C ASP A 177 23.33 12.11 11.83
N THR A 178 24.60 12.43 12.04
CA THR A 178 25.17 12.74 13.36
C THR A 178 25.63 14.19 13.47
N SER A 179 25.18 15.07 12.57
CA SER A 179 25.51 16.49 12.58
C SER A 179 25.11 17.20 13.88
N PHE A 180 24.06 16.70 14.54
CA PHE A 180 23.58 17.21 15.83
C PHE A 180 24.64 17.17 16.94
N LEU A 181 25.64 16.27 16.86
CA LEU A 181 26.71 16.19 17.85
C LEU A 181 27.57 17.46 17.92
N TRP A 182 27.56 18.27 16.86
CA TRP A 182 28.35 19.49 16.77
C TRP A 182 27.55 20.78 17.00
N MET A 183 26.21 20.71 16.91
CA MET A 183 25.36 21.88 17.12
C MET A 183 25.33 22.26 18.61
N ARG A 184 25.50 23.56 18.89
CA ARG A 184 25.49 24.14 20.24
C ARG A 184 24.47 25.26 20.33
#